data_AF-A0A2M6ZZB1-F1
#
_entry.id   AF-A0A2M6ZZB1-F1
#
_cell.length_a   1.000
_cell.length_b   1.000
_cell.length_c   1.000
_cell.angle_alpha   90.00
_cell.angle_beta   90.00
_cell.angle_gamma   90.00
#
_symmetry.space_group_name_H-M   'P 1'
#
loop_
_entity.id
_entity.type
_entity.pdbx_description
1 polymer ?
#
loop_
_entity_poly.entity_id
_entity_poly.type
_entity_poly.pdbx_seq_one_letter_code
_entity_poly.pdbx_strand_id
1 'polypeptide(L)'
;VATNKWQVELPNVGRTQSDFGLRVTATNKFNQQGTATISLEVVDDYTAPGISVEAKYPINSPVTRVGDRVTIEAKVTDDLSGVFSVRLVEEGAESIFGESPNLALGRQANSDVWKVQNMVAGNVMAGVYALQVAAVDRAGNETIKTVEVKVAEKISSLRIDLSKGWNLISVPRALEKSAVSEVFAGLPVESVRTLIAGRWLEVTEITPGQGYLVKATSDITLAVSFKGYDLSAIPLTISLGPGWNLVGYASRTLTPMIPLTFYLGDDLKGEWLIAYTEGGEQARPQSTSPYVWATDGFPTVTGRPYSEDTSENLPAVELGKGYWIYLTGEGILVP
;
A
#
# COMPACT_ATOMS: atom_id res chain seq x y z
N VAL A 1 -42.66 5.09 33.29
CA VAL A 1 -43.62 6.07 32.73
C VAL A 1 -44.19 5.46 31.46
N ALA A 2 -45.51 5.49 31.23
CA ALA A 2 -46.07 5.07 29.94
C ALA A 2 -45.78 6.16 28.89
N THR A 3 -45.18 5.78 27.77
CA THR A 3 -44.83 6.72 26.70
C THR A 3 -46.03 6.94 25.79
N ASN A 4 -46.48 8.20 25.66
CA ASN A 4 -47.54 8.61 24.73
C ASN A 4 -47.03 8.67 23.27
N LYS A 5 -46.22 7.70 22.86
CA LYS A 5 -45.60 7.57 21.55
C LYS A 5 -45.61 6.10 21.15
N TRP A 6 -46.03 5.85 19.92
CA TRP A 6 -45.95 4.55 19.25
C TRP A 6 -45.21 4.75 17.93
N GLN A 7 -44.42 3.75 17.56
CA GLN A 7 -43.70 3.69 16.28
C GLN A 7 -44.04 2.35 15.63
N VAL A 8 -44.18 2.36 14.31
CA VAL A 8 -44.32 1.17 13.49
C VAL A 8 -43.45 1.36 12.26
N GLU A 9 -42.66 0.35 11.93
CA GLU A 9 -42.00 0.27 10.63
C GLU A 9 -42.96 -0.41 9.66
N LEU A 10 -43.15 0.20 8.50
CA LEU A 10 -44.07 -0.28 7.49
C LEU A 10 -43.34 -1.25 6.56
N PRO A 11 -43.92 -2.43 6.24
CA PRO A 11 -43.38 -3.26 5.17
C PRO A 11 -43.50 -2.51 3.83
N ASN A 12 -42.67 -2.93 2.87
CA ASN A 12 -42.44 -2.26 1.60
C ASN A 12 -43.76 -1.81 0.92
N VAL A 13 -43.88 -0.51 0.63
CA VAL A 13 -45.05 0.03 -0.08
C VAL A 13 -45.11 -0.52 -1.50
N GLY A 14 -46.32 -0.82 -1.98
CA GLY A 14 -46.52 -1.53 -3.24
C GLY A 14 -46.10 -0.73 -4.47
N ARG A 15 -45.83 -1.44 -5.58
CA ARG A 15 -45.46 -0.90 -6.90
C ARG A 15 -46.64 -0.21 -7.64
N THR A 16 -47.37 0.66 -6.96
CA THR A 16 -48.54 1.33 -7.51
C THR A 16 -48.45 2.82 -7.22
N GLN A 17 -48.11 3.61 -8.24
CA GLN A 17 -48.08 5.07 -8.16
C GLN A 17 -49.44 5.61 -7.66
N SER A 18 -49.45 6.20 -6.47
CA SER A 18 -50.64 6.82 -5.85
C SER A 18 -50.21 7.64 -4.62
N ASP A 19 -51.02 8.64 -4.27
CA ASP A 19 -51.12 9.08 -2.89
C ASP A 19 -51.75 7.97 -2.04
N PHE A 20 -51.15 7.63 -0.90
CA PHE A 20 -51.69 6.70 0.08
C PHE A 20 -51.97 7.42 1.41
N GLY A 21 -53.24 7.44 1.81
CA GLY A 21 -53.67 7.94 3.12
C GLY A 21 -53.58 6.86 4.20
N LEU A 22 -52.46 6.77 4.91
CA LEU A 22 -52.31 5.87 6.06
C LEU A 22 -53.12 6.37 7.26
N ARG A 23 -54.28 5.75 7.48
CA ARG A 23 -55.17 6.06 8.60
C ARG A 23 -54.71 5.38 9.89
N VAL A 24 -54.14 6.17 10.80
CA VAL A 24 -53.84 5.76 12.17
C VAL A 24 -55.08 5.95 13.04
N THR A 25 -55.48 4.92 13.79
CA THR A 25 -56.62 4.95 14.71
C THR A 25 -56.16 4.60 16.13
N ALA A 26 -56.41 5.51 17.09
CA ALA A 26 -56.16 5.29 18.50
C ALA A 26 -57.50 5.16 19.25
N THR A 27 -57.69 4.05 19.97
CA THR A 27 -58.88 3.79 20.80
C THR A 27 -58.51 3.94 22.28
N ASN A 28 -59.28 4.72 23.04
CA ASN A 28 -59.07 4.86 24.49
C ASN A 28 -59.77 3.76 25.31
N LYS A 29 -59.54 3.75 26.63
CA LYS A 29 -60.13 2.76 27.56
C LYS A 29 -61.66 2.82 27.71
N PHE A 30 -62.32 3.80 27.07
CA PHE A 30 -63.77 3.96 27.03
C PHE A 30 -64.33 3.71 25.61
N ASN A 31 -63.57 3.02 24.76
CA ASN A 31 -63.89 2.69 23.36
C ASN A 31 -64.09 3.90 22.43
N GLN A 32 -63.69 5.11 22.84
CA GLN A 32 -63.72 6.30 21.99
C GLN A 32 -62.49 6.29 21.08
N GLN A 33 -62.66 6.69 19.82
CA GLN A 33 -61.60 6.68 18.80
C GLN A 33 -61.20 8.10 18.39
N GLY A 34 -59.90 8.31 18.22
CA GLY A 34 -59.33 9.44 17.46
C GLY A 34 -58.56 8.90 16.26
N THR A 35 -58.62 9.59 15.11
CA THR A 35 -57.94 9.17 13.89
C THR A 35 -57.13 10.29 13.25
N ALA A 36 -55.94 9.97 12.76
CA ALA A 36 -55.12 10.83 11.94
C ALA A 36 -54.80 10.13 10.61
N THR A 37 -54.51 10.90 9.57
CA THR A 37 -54.03 10.37 8.29
C THR A 37 -52.62 10.90 8.03
N ILE A 38 -51.70 10.00 7.69
CA ILE A 38 -50.39 10.33 7.16
C ILE A 38 -50.46 10.14 5.64
N SER A 39 -50.20 11.19 4.86
CA SER A 39 -50.04 11.07 3.42
C SER A 39 -48.67 10.47 3.10
N LEU A 40 -48.64 9.46 2.25
CA LEU A 40 -47.43 9.00 1.56
C LEU A 40 -47.62 9.21 0.06
N GLU A 41 -46.65 9.87 -0.57
CA GLU A 41 -46.53 9.93 -2.02
C GLU A 41 -45.63 8.75 -2.46
N VAL A 42 -46.10 7.93 -3.40
CA VAL A 42 -45.30 6.87 -4.02
C VAL A 42 -45.04 7.25 -5.47
N VAL A 43 -43.78 7.63 -5.74
CA VAL A 43 -43.28 8.03 -7.07
C VAL A 43 -42.59 6.83 -7.71
N ASP A 44 -42.87 6.58 -8.99
CA ASP A 44 -42.11 5.61 -9.78
C ASP A 44 -40.74 6.20 -10.16
N ASP A 45 -39.68 5.45 -9.91
CA ASP A 45 -38.31 5.77 -10.32
C ASP A 45 -37.80 4.66 -11.28
N TYR A 46 -37.53 5.06 -12.52
CA TYR A 46 -37.00 4.22 -13.59
C TYR A 46 -35.61 4.70 -14.06
N THR A 47 -34.97 5.61 -13.32
CA THR A 47 -33.67 6.19 -13.67
C THR A 47 -32.55 5.47 -12.94
N ALA A 48 -31.76 4.68 -13.66
CA ALA A 48 -30.66 3.94 -13.06
C ALA A 48 -29.52 4.84 -12.54
N PRO A 49 -28.88 4.50 -11.41
CA PRO A 49 -27.95 5.38 -10.71
C PRO A 49 -26.69 5.66 -11.54
N GLY A 50 -26.22 6.91 -11.49
CA GLY A 50 -24.98 7.34 -12.15
C GLY A 50 -23.76 6.84 -11.40
N ILE A 51 -22.83 6.17 -12.09
CA ILE A 51 -21.62 5.58 -11.48
C ILE A 51 -20.34 5.88 -12.30
N SER A 52 -19.31 6.31 -11.59
CA SER A 52 -17.91 6.38 -12.04
C SER A 52 -17.04 5.50 -11.13
N VAL A 53 -16.04 4.82 -11.68
CA VAL A 53 -15.22 3.82 -10.97
C VAL A 53 -13.75 4.01 -11.28
N GLU A 54 -12.89 3.85 -10.29
CA GLU A 54 -11.44 3.77 -10.44
C GLU A 54 -10.82 2.70 -9.51
N ALA A 55 -9.67 2.16 -9.93
CA ALA A 55 -8.87 1.26 -9.12
C ALA A 55 -7.66 2.02 -8.55
N LYS A 56 -7.50 1.97 -7.21
CA LYS A 56 -6.32 2.48 -6.50
C LYS A 56 -5.38 1.32 -6.17
N TYR A 57 -4.14 1.49 -6.59
CA TYR A 57 -3.03 0.56 -6.42
C TYR A 57 -2.21 0.89 -5.15
N PRO A 58 -1.23 0.06 -4.75
CA PRO A 58 -0.21 0.46 -3.79
C PRO A 58 0.49 1.77 -4.18
N ILE A 59 0.97 2.52 -3.18
CA ILE A 59 1.51 3.88 -3.35
C ILE A 59 2.54 3.95 -4.48
N ASN A 60 2.34 4.93 -5.37
CA ASN A 60 3.18 5.22 -6.54
C ASN A 60 3.32 4.08 -7.57
N SER A 61 2.42 3.09 -7.58
CA SER A 61 2.40 2.05 -8.61
C SER A 61 1.20 2.19 -9.57
N PRO A 62 1.39 2.03 -10.90
CA PRO A 62 0.31 1.91 -11.87
C PRO A 62 -0.17 0.45 -12.05
N VAL A 63 0.27 -0.46 -11.19
CA VAL A 63 0.03 -1.91 -11.24
C VAL A 63 -0.12 -2.49 -9.83
N THR A 64 -0.71 -3.67 -9.74
CA THR A 64 -0.74 -4.52 -8.53
C THR A 64 0.06 -5.80 -8.76
N ARG A 65 0.40 -6.55 -7.70
CA ARG A 65 0.98 -7.90 -7.78
C ARG A 65 0.26 -8.86 -6.85
N VAL A 66 0.51 -10.15 -7.01
CA VAL A 66 0.05 -11.20 -6.08
C VAL A 66 0.39 -10.86 -4.63
N GLY A 67 -0.62 -10.77 -3.78
CA GLY A 67 -0.51 -10.40 -2.36
C GLY A 67 -0.55 -8.90 -2.06
N ASP A 68 -0.56 -8.02 -3.07
CA ASP A 68 -0.84 -6.59 -2.89
C ASP A 68 -2.33 -6.35 -2.62
N ARG A 69 -2.67 -5.20 -2.04
CA ARG A 69 -4.05 -4.75 -1.83
C ARG A 69 -4.46 -3.75 -2.91
N VAL A 70 -5.62 -3.98 -3.51
CA VAL A 70 -6.27 -3.07 -4.47
C VAL A 70 -7.52 -2.51 -3.81
N THR A 71 -7.67 -1.19 -3.81
CA THR A 71 -8.90 -0.52 -3.38
C THR A 71 -9.69 -0.12 -4.62
N ILE A 72 -10.91 -0.62 -4.78
CA ILE A 72 -11.85 -0.16 -5.81
C ILE A 72 -12.69 0.96 -5.20
N GLU A 73 -12.74 2.10 -5.89
CA GLU A 73 -13.40 3.32 -5.46
C GLU A 73 -14.43 3.72 -6.51
N ALA A 74 -15.68 3.89 -6.09
CA ALA A 74 -16.79 4.25 -6.97
C ALA A 74 -17.48 5.51 -6.44
N LYS A 75 -17.65 6.52 -7.29
CA LYS A 75 -18.55 7.64 -7.02
C LYS A 75 -19.91 7.30 -7.63
N VAL A 76 -20.95 7.25 -6.80
CA VAL A 76 -22.30 6.82 -7.20
C VAL A 76 -23.33 7.83 -6.72
N THR A 77 -24.08 8.38 -7.66
CA THR A 77 -25.13 9.39 -7.44
C THR A 77 -26.46 8.89 -7.98
N ASP A 78 -27.54 9.30 -7.31
CA ASP A 78 -28.91 9.00 -7.74
C ASP A 78 -29.79 10.23 -7.43
N ASP A 79 -30.72 10.54 -8.34
CA ASP A 79 -31.47 11.80 -8.34
C ASP A 79 -32.92 11.65 -7.81
N LEU A 80 -33.41 10.42 -7.55
CA LEU A 80 -34.79 10.15 -7.14
C LEU A 80 -34.90 9.24 -5.91
N SER A 81 -34.73 7.92 -6.05
CA SER A 81 -34.93 6.98 -4.94
C SER A 81 -33.72 6.85 -4.00
N GLY A 82 -32.53 7.25 -4.46
CA GLY A 82 -31.27 7.20 -3.71
C GLY A 82 -30.58 5.83 -3.81
N VAL A 83 -29.25 5.83 -3.71
CA VAL A 83 -28.44 4.59 -3.78
C VAL A 83 -28.81 3.62 -2.64
N PHE A 84 -29.07 2.36 -3.00
CA PHE A 84 -29.33 1.26 -2.08
C PHE A 84 -28.06 0.43 -1.80
N SER A 85 -27.34 0.03 -2.86
CA SER A 85 -26.12 -0.77 -2.73
C SER A 85 -25.12 -0.52 -3.85
N VAL A 86 -23.84 -0.75 -3.57
CA VAL A 86 -22.76 -0.76 -4.57
C VAL A 86 -21.87 -1.97 -4.29
N ARG A 87 -21.65 -2.81 -5.31
CA ARG A 87 -20.95 -4.10 -5.18
C ARG A 87 -20.05 -4.41 -6.37
N LEU A 88 -19.01 -5.21 -6.17
CA LEU A 88 -18.35 -5.94 -7.24
C LEU A 88 -19.25 -7.08 -7.75
N VAL A 89 -19.13 -7.40 -9.04
CA VAL A 89 -19.69 -8.62 -9.62
C VAL A 89 -18.74 -9.79 -9.30
N GLU A 90 -19.32 -10.89 -8.82
CA GLU A 90 -18.62 -12.03 -8.22
C GLU A 90 -17.60 -12.69 -9.15
N GLU A 91 -18.02 -13.18 -10.32
CA GLU A 91 -17.14 -13.84 -11.32
C GLU A 91 -15.89 -13.00 -11.67
N GLY A 92 -16.07 -11.69 -11.87
CA GLY A 92 -14.97 -10.76 -12.12
C GLY A 92 -14.06 -10.61 -10.90
N ALA A 93 -14.63 -10.44 -9.70
CA ALA A 93 -13.88 -10.29 -8.45
C ALA A 93 -13.06 -11.53 -8.12
N GLU A 94 -13.62 -12.73 -8.22
CA GLU A 94 -12.94 -13.98 -7.89
C GLU A 94 -11.73 -14.23 -8.80
N SER A 95 -11.80 -13.81 -10.08
CA SER A 95 -10.70 -13.97 -11.05
C SER A 95 -9.37 -13.32 -10.66
N ILE A 96 -9.39 -12.34 -9.75
CA ILE A 96 -8.22 -11.58 -9.26
C ILE A 96 -8.08 -11.60 -7.72
N PHE A 97 -9.16 -11.77 -6.97
CA PHE A 97 -9.14 -11.74 -5.51
C PHE A 97 -9.30 -13.13 -4.86
N GLY A 98 -9.52 -14.18 -5.65
CA GLY A 98 -9.71 -15.56 -5.18
C GLY A 98 -11.12 -15.81 -4.65
N GLU A 99 -11.33 -16.99 -4.05
CA GLU A 99 -12.63 -17.41 -3.50
C GLU A 99 -13.13 -16.47 -2.40
N SER A 100 -14.44 -16.18 -2.40
CA SER A 100 -15.11 -15.37 -1.36
C SER A 100 -14.49 -13.98 -1.09
N PRO A 101 -14.27 -13.14 -2.12
CA PRO A 101 -13.73 -11.80 -1.96
C PRO A 101 -14.77 -10.87 -1.32
N ASN A 102 -14.35 -9.75 -0.74
CA ASN A 102 -15.31 -8.75 -0.28
C ASN A 102 -15.94 -8.07 -1.50
N LEU A 103 -17.21 -8.38 -1.77
CA LEU A 103 -17.97 -7.79 -2.87
C LEU A 103 -18.59 -6.44 -2.50
N ALA A 104 -18.87 -6.16 -1.23
CA ALA A 104 -19.63 -4.97 -0.83
C ALA A 104 -18.72 -3.74 -0.69
N LEU A 105 -19.03 -2.67 -1.43
CA LEU A 105 -18.41 -1.37 -1.20
C LEU A 105 -19.11 -0.67 -0.02
N GLY A 106 -18.34 -0.06 0.88
CA GLY A 106 -18.85 0.75 1.98
C GLY A 106 -18.90 2.23 1.61
N ARG A 107 -20.05 2.89 1.78
CA ARG A 107 -20.18 4.34 1.60
C ARG A 107 -19.30 5.08 2.60
N GLN A 108 -18.51 6.04 2.12
CA GLN A 108 -17.62 6.85 2.92
C GLN A 108 -18.40 8.03 3.52
N ALA A 109 -18.16 8.34 4.80
CA ALA A 109 -18.96 9.30 5.56
C ALA A 109 -19.09 10.67 4.88
N ASN A 110 -20.30 11.22 4.84
CA ASN A 110 -20.64 12.52 4.25
C ASN A 110 -20.23 12.69 2.77
N SER A 111 -20.19 11.60 2.00
CA SER A 111 -19.81 11.63 0.58
C SER A 111 -20.53 10.58 -0.26
N ASP A 112 -20.54 10.78 -1.58
CA ASP A 112 -21.11 9.83 -2.56
C ASP A 112 -20.07 8.83 -3.08
N VAL A 113 -18.98 8.68 -2.32
CA VAL A 113 -17.89 7.76 -2.59
C VAL A 113 -18.14 6.46 -1.83
N TRP A 114 -17.92 5.34 -2.51
CA TRP A 114 -18.04 3.99 -2.00
C TRP A 114 -16.70 3.27 -2.23
N LYS A 115 -16.21 2.50 -1.26
CA LYS A 115 -14.91 1.80 -1.37
C LYS A 115 -14.98 0.36 -0.90
N VAL A 116 -14.27 -0.53 -1.60
CA VAL A 116 -13.91 -1.87 -1.12
C VAL A 116 -12.43 -2.11 -1.33
N GLN A 117 -11.80 -2.91 -0.49
CA GLN A 117 -10.40 -3.31 -0.66
C GLN A 117 -10.28 -4.83 -0.55
N ASN A 118 -9.64 -5.43 -1.55
CA ASN A 118 -9.32 -6.85 -1.60
C ASN A 118 -7.81 -7.04 -1.82
N MET A 119 -7.34 -8.27 -1.58
CA MET A 119 -5.96 -8.69 -1.80
C MET A 119 -5.89 -9.54 -3.06
N VAL A 120 -4.88 -9.35 -3.91
CA VAL A 120 -4.71 -10.16 -5.13
C VAL A 120 -4.30 -11.58 -4.75
N ALA A 121 -5.03 -12.59 -5.24
CA ALA A 121 -4.88 -13.98 -4.79
C ALA A 121 -3.56 -14.65 -5.25
N GLY A 122 -3.13 -15.66 -4.49
CA GLY A 122 -1.82 -16.32 -4.61
C GLY A 122 -1.51 -16.99 -5.96
N ASN A 123 -2.56 -17.33 -6.71
CA ASN A 123 -2.55 -18.06 -7.98
C ASN A 123 -2.77 -17.17 -9.21
N VAL A 124 -2.96 -15.86 -9.04
CA VAL A 124 -3.28 -14.92 -10.12
C VAL A 124 -2.04 -14.66 -10.98
N MET A 125 -2.23 -14.68 -12.30
CA MET A 125 -1.16 -14.46 -13.28
C MET A 125 -1.00 -12.97 -13.61
N ALA A 126 0.10 -12.61 -14.26
CA ALA A 126 0.24 -11.27 -14.83
C ALA A 126 -0.77 -11.06 -15.97
N GLY A 127 -1.39 -9.89 -16.04
CA GLY A 127 -2.43 -9.59 -17.01
C GLY A 127 -3.19 -8.30 -16.72
N VAL A 128 -4.23 -8.04 -17.50
CA VAL A 128 -5.23 -7.01 -17.24
C VAL A 128 -6.56 -7.70 -16.97
N TYR A 129 -7.14 -7.42 -15.81
CA TYR A 129 -8.35 -8.05 -15.31
C TYR A 129 -9.49 -7.03 -15.36
N ALA A 130 -10.63 -7.42 -15.96
CA ALA A 130 -11.81 -6.58 -16.05
C ALA A 130 -12.73 -6.84 -14.84
N LEU A 131 -12.74 -5.93 -13.87
CA LEU A 131 -13.70 -5.95 -12.77
C LEU A 131 -14.97 -5.19 -13.16
N GLN A 132 -16.12 -5.72 -12.79
CA GLN A 132 -17.39 -5.01 -12.89
C GLN A 132 -17.85 -4.55 -11.51
N VAL A 133 -18.31 -3.30 -11.41
CA VAL A 133 -18.99 -2.72 -10.25
C VAL A 133 -20.43 -2.45 -10.65
N ALA A 134 -21.38 -2.97 -9.88
CA ALA A 134 -22.81 -2.72 -10.01
C ALA A 134 -23.29 -1.78 -8.91
N ALA A 135 -24.00 -0.72 -9.29
CA ALA A 135 -24.73 0.16 -8.38
C ALA A 135 -26.24 -0.03 -8.57
N VAL A 136 -26.98 -0.12 -7.47
CA VAL A 136 -28.44 -0.32 -7.44
C VAL A 136 -29.07 0.76 -6.57
N ASP A 137 -30.14 1.39 -7.06
CA ASP A 137 -30.95 2.37 -6.32
C ASP A 137 -32.03 1.70 -5.43
N ARG A 138 -32.92 2.47 -4.81
CA ARG A 138 -33.98 1.94 -3.93
C ARG A 138 -35.25 1.49 -4.67
N ALA A 139 -35.43 1.87 -5.92
CA ALA A 139 -36.48 1.32 -6.79
C ALA A 139 -36.11 -0.05 -7.37
N GLY A 140 -34.80 -0.32 -7.48
CA GLY A 140 -34.21 -1.55 -8.00
C GLY A 140 -33.62 -1.43 -9.41
N ASN A 141 -33.42 -0.21 -9.95
CA ASN A 141 -32.70 -0.07 -11.21
C ASN A 141 -31.17 -0.23 -10.97
N GLU A 142 -30.46 -0.75 -11.97
CA GLU A 142 -29.03 -1.12 -11.84
C GLU A 142 -28.18 -0.54 -12.98
N THR A 143 -27.03 0.03 -12.63
CA THR A 143 -25.98 0.42 -13.57
C THR A 143 -24.70 -0.36 -13.29
N ILE A 144 -24.13 -0.99 -14.32
CA ILE A 144 -22.85 -1.71 -14.24
C ILE A 144 -21.75 -0.93 -14.96
N LYS A 145 -20.56 -0.83 -14.35
CA LYS A 145 -19.34 -0.26 -14.94
C LYS A 145 -18.16 -1.22 -14.83
N THR A 146 -17.39 -1.32 -15.91
CA THR A 146 -16.12 -2.04 -15.90
C THR A 146 -14.96 -1.11 -15.49
N VAL A 147 -14.02 -1.63 -14.70
CA VAL A 147 -12.73 -1.02 -14.38
C VAL A 147 -11.61 -2.05 -14.59
N GLU A 148 -10.49 -1.61 -15.16
CA GLU A 148 -9.33 -2.49 -15.40
C GLU A 148 -8.38 -2.49 -14.20
N VAL A 149 -7.98 -3.67 -13.76
CA VAL A 149 -6.92 -3.88 -12.76
C VAL A 149 -5.75 -4.60 -13.40
N LYS A 150 -4.59 -3.95 -13.46
CA LYS A 150 -3.38 -4.49 -14.08
C LYS A 150 -2.50 -5.21 -13.07
N VAL A 151 -2.44 -6.54 -13.17
CA VAL A 151 -1.55 -7.39 -12.37
C VAL A 151 -0.22 -7.51 -13.11
N ALA A 152 0.88 -7.08 -12.49
CA ALA A 152 2.22 -7.26 -13.00
C ALA A 152 2.81 -8.62 -12.61
N GLU A 153 3.85 -9.05 -13.33
CA GLU A 153 4.60 -10.25 -12.96
C GLU A 153 5.16 -10.16 -11.54
N LYS A 154 5.10 -11.29 -10.84
CA LYS A 154 5.79 -11.49 -9.57
C LYS A 154 7.29 -11.43 -9.82
N ILE A 155 7.91 -10.31 -9.45
CA ILE A 155 9.35 -10.12 -9.55
C ILE A 155 10.04 -11.20 -8.69
N SER A 156 10.57 -12.22 -9.36
CA SER A 156 11.19 -13.40 -8.77
C SER A 156 12.70 -13.28 -8.63
N SER A 157 13.32 -12.30 -9.29
CA SER A 157 14.76 -12.07 -9.30
C SER A 157 15.10 -10.59 -9.43
N LEU A 158 16.32 -10.24 -9.06
CA LEU A 158 16.92 -8.92 -9.27
C LEU A 158 18.32 -9.09 -9.87
N ARG A 159 18.67 -8.19 -10.80
CA ARG A 159 20.04 -8.00 -11.29
C ARG A 159 20.63 -6.78 -10.61
N ILE A 160 21.85 -6.91 -10.10
CA ILE A 160 22.62 -5.84 -9.48
C ILE A 160 23.97 -5.82 -10.22
N ASP A 161 24.20 -4.80 -11.02
CA ASP A 161 25.48 -4.61 -11.68
C ASP A 161 26.50 -4.07 -10.65
N LEU A 162 27.68 -4.71 -10.62
CA LEU A 162 28.76 -4.43 -9.70
C LEU A 162 29.99 -3.95 -10.50
N SER A 163 30.51 -2.79 -10.13
CA SER A 163 31.78 -2.24 -10.59
C SER A 163 32.97 -3.00 -10.01
N LYS A 164 34.10 -3.02 -10.72
CA LYS A 164 35.39 -3.39 -10.15
C LYS A 164 35.76 -2.46 -9.00
N GLY A 165 35.86 -3.01 -7.79
CA GLY A 165 36.12 -2.24 -6.57
C GLY A 165 35.22 -2.66 -5.42
N TRP A 166 34.92 -1.72 -4.52
CA TRP A 166 33.93 -1.90 -3.47
C TRP A 166 32.57 -1.40 -3.93
N ASN A 167 31.58 -2.28 -3.85
CA ASN A 167 30.19 -2.03 -4.24
C ASN A 167 29.32 -1.96 -3.01
N LEU A 168 28.34 -1.06 -2.97
CA LEU A 168 27.43 -0.91 -1.83
C LEU A 168 26.02 -1.36 -2.21
N ILE A 169 25.68 -2.60 -1.82
CA ILE A 169 24.47 -3.29 -2.28
C ILE A 169 23.57 -3.74 -1.12
N SER A 170 22.35 -4.17 -1.47
CA SER A 170 21.44 -4.87 -0.57
C SER A 170 20.49 -5.76 -1.37
N VAL A 171 19.77 -6.65 -0.71
CA VAL A 171 18.68 -7.42 -1.32
C VAL A 171 17.35 -7.07 -0.66
N PRO A 172 16.29 -6.81 -1.45
CA PRO A 172 15.05 -6.28 -0.91
C PRO A 172 14.18 -7.30 -0.16
N ARG A 173 14.42 -8.59 -0.39
CA ARG A 173 13.63 -9.72 0.10
C ARG A 173 14.51 -10.96 0.30
N ALA A 174 14.00 -11.93 1.06
CA ALA A 174 14.70 -13.18 1.35
C ALA A 174 15.08 -13.90 0.05
N LEU A 175 16.36 -14.26 -0.09
CA LEU A 175 16.86 -15.00 -1.24
C LEU A 175 16.53 -16.49 -1.13
N GLU A 176 16.38 -17.17 -2.28
CA GLU A 176 16.28 -18.63 -2.35
C GLU A 176 17.51 -19.29 -1.70
N LYS A 177 18.69 -18.77 -2.04
CA LYS A 177 19.99 -19.10 -1.45
C LYS A 177 20.51 -17.85 -0.72
N SER A 178 20.62 -17.89 0.60
CA SER A 178 21.14 -16.77 1.41
C SER A 178 22.65 -16.84 1.64
N ALA A 179 23.26 -18.03 1.58
CA ALA A 179 24.68 -18.21 1.84
C ALA A 179 25.56 -17.43 0.85
N VAL A 180 26.52 -16.66 1.36
CA VAL A 180 27.43 -15.82 0.55
C VAL A 180 28.22 -16.67 -0.47
N SER A 181 28.63 -17.88 -0.08
CA SER A 181 29.27 -18.86 -0.97
C SER A 181 28.37 -19.38 -2.10
N GLU A 182 27.05 -19.26 -1.98
CA GLU A 182 26.09 -19.59 -3.05
C GLU A 182 25.70 -18.36 -3.87
N VAL A 183 25.45 -17.21 -3.21
CA VAL A 183 25.06 -15.95 -3.86
C VAL A 183 26.13 -15.46 -4.83
N PHE A 184 27.40 -15.61 -4.45
CA PHE A 184 28.55 -15.20 -5.28
C PHE A 184 29.28 -16.40 -5.92
N ALA A 185 28.61 -17.56 -6.04
CA ALA A 185 29.22 -18.77 -6.58
C ALA A 185 29.74 -18.56 -8.02
N GLY A 186 31.05 -18.74 -8.21
CA GLY A 186 31.71 -18.55 -9.51
C GLY A 186 31.90 -17.08 -9.93
N LEU A 187 31.51 -16.11 -9.09
CA LEU A 187 31.76 -14.69 -9.34
C LEU A 187 33.12 -14.25 -8.77
N PRO A 188 33.82 -13.29 -9.42
CA PRO A 188 35.16 -12.83 -9.05
C PRO A 188 35.15 -11.84 -7.86
N VAL A 189 34.56 -12.25 -6.73
CA VAL A 189 34.40 -11.46 -5.49
C VAL A 189 35.41 -11.92 -4.42
N GLU A 190 36.08 -10.97 -3.77
CA GLU A 190 37.10 -11.21 -2.73
C GLU A 190 36.56 -11.20 -1.29
N SER A 191 35.54 -10.38 -1.00
CA SER A 191 35.04 -10.15 0.37
C SER A 191 33.63 -9.58 0.34
N VAL A 192 32.82 -9.94 1.35
CA VAL A 192 31.43 -9.50 1.52
C VAL A 192 31.22 -9.16 2.99
N ARG A 193 31.09 -7.86 3.28
CA ARG A 193 31.09 -7.32 4.64
C ARG A 193 29.81 -6.55 4.94
N THR A 194 29.44 -6.50 6.20
CA THR A 194 28.44 -5.57 6.71
C THR A 194 28.93 -4.88 7.99
N LEU A 195 28.18 -3.88 8.45
CA LEU A 195 28.39 -3.21 9.73
C LEU A 195 27.20 -3.47 10.65
N ILE A 196 27.43 -4.15 11.76
CA ILE A 196 26.44 -4.44 12.80
C ILE A 196 26.98 -3.92 14.14
N ALA A 197 26.18 -3.12 14.87
CA ALA A 197 26.58 -2.50 16.14
C ALA A 197 27.95 -1.78 16.08
N GLY A 198 28.18 -1.01 15.01
CA GLY A 198 29.44 -0.29 14.76
C GLY A 198 30.66 -1.16 14.43
N ARG A 199 30.49 -2.48 14.20
CA ARG A 199 31.60 -3.43 13.95
C ARG A 199 31.52 -4.04 12.57
N TRP A 200 32.69 -4.09 11.91
CA TRP A 200 32.87 -4.76 10.62
C TRP A 200 32.86 -6.28 10.80
N LEU A 201 32.01 -6.95 10.02
CA LEU A 201 31.92 -8.41 9.98
C LEU A 201 31.97 -8.88 8.53
N GLU A 202 32.83 -9.86 8.23
CA GLU A 202 32.62 -10.74 7.05
C GLU A 202 31.38 -11.58 7.34
N VAL A 203 30.48 -11.74 6.37
CA VAL A 203 29.22 -12.47 6.56
C VAL A 203 29.20 -13.81 5.84
N THR A 204 28.52 -14.79 6.45
CA THR A 204 28.22 -16.07 5.81
C THR A 204 26.89 -16.09 5.07
N GLU A 205 25.97 -15.17 5.40
CA GLU A 205 24.64 -15.07 4.79
C GLU A 205 24.22 -13.62 4.46
N ILE A 206 23.38 -13.49 3.44
CA ILE A 206 22.75 -12.25 3.00
C ILE A 206 21.32 -12.16 3.55
N THR A 207 21.08 -11.13 4.35
CA THR A 207 19.81 -10.80 5.03
C THR A 207 19.10 -9.68 4.28
N PRO A 208 17.76 -9.72 4.13
CA PRO A 208 17.01 -8.65 3.46
C PRO A 208 17.13 -7.30 4.19
N GLY A 209 17.22 -6.21 3.44
CA GLY A 209 17.29 -4.85 3.98
C GLY A 209 18.56 -4.49 4.76
N GLN A 210 19.43 -5.46 5.05
CA GLN A 210 20.80 -5.21 5.50
C GLN A 210 21.65 -4.76 4.30
N GLY A 211 22.56 -3.82 4.52
CA GLY A 211 23.49 -3.35 3.50
C GLY A 211 24.81 -4.12 3.53
N TYR A 212 25.45 -4.23 2.37
CA TYR A 212 26.67 -5.02 2.19
C TYR A 212 27.69 -4.27 1.34
N LEU A 213 28.93 -4.21 1.81
CA LEU A 213 30.08 -3.90 0.97
C LEU A 213 30.62 -5.18 0.32
N VAL A 214 30.61 -5.22 -1.01
CA VAL A 214 31.07 -6.36 -1.82
C VAL A 214 32.27 -5.95 -2.65
N LYS A 215 33.40 -6.64 -2.48
CA LYS A 215 34.62 -6.35 -3.27
C LYS A 215 34.71 -7.22 -4.51
N ALA A 216 34.41 -6.67 -5.69
CA ALA A 216 34.57 -7.35 -6.98
C ALA A 216 35.91 -7.00 -7.64
N THR A 217 36.55 -7.97 -8.30
CA THR A 217 37.86 -7.78 -8.95
C THR A 217 37.79 -7.43 -10.44
N SER A 218 36.60 -7.58 -11.04
CA SER A 218 36.19 -7.08 -12.35
C SER A 218 34.73 -6.63 -12.29
N ASP A 219 34.27 -5.89 -13.30
CA ASP A 219 32.85 -5.56 -13.44
C ASP A 219 32.04 -6.85 -13.71
N ILE A 220 30.89 -7.01 -13.05
CA ILE A 220 30.03 -8.21 -13.14
C ILE A 220 28.56 -7.87 -12.85
N THR A 221 27.60 -8.61 -13.42
CA THR A 221 26.23 -8.60 -12.89
C THR A 221 26.01 -9.73 -11.89
N LEU A 222 25.70 -9.38 -10.64
CA LEU A 222 25.10 -10.30 -9.69
C LEU A 222 23.62 -10.52 -10.06
N ALA A 223 23.17 -11.77 -10.11
CA ALA A 223 21.76 -12.13 -10.29
C ALA A 223 21.28 -12.93 -9.08
N VAL A 224 20.27 -12.42 -8.37
CA VAL A 224 19.70 -13.07 -7.17
C VAL A 224 18.24 -13.44 -7.39
N SER A 225 17.82 -14.59 -6.88
CA SER A 225 16.42 -15.06 -6.89
C SER A 225 15.81 -14.95 -5.50
N PHE A 226 14.55 -14.51 -5.43
CA PHE A 226 13.79 -14.31 -4.20
C PHE A 226 12.93 -15.52 -3.85
N LYS A 227 12.90 -15.88 -2.56
CA LYS A 227 11.90 -16.81 -2.03
C LYS A 227 10.48 -16.33 -2.33
N GLY A 228 9.59 -17.30 -2.48
CA GLY A 228 8.16 -17.08 -2.66
C GLY A 228 7.61 -16.07 -1.63
N TYR A 229 6.66 -15.25 -2.05
CA TYR A 229 6.05 -14.29 -1.13
C TYR A 229 5.15 -15.04 -0.16
N ASP A 230 5.50 -14.97 1.12
CA ASP A 230 4.70 -15.46 2.22
C ASP A 230 3.97 -14.28 2.86
N LEU A 231 2.63 -14.30 2.77
CA LEU A 231 1.74 -13.29 3.35
C LEU A 231 1.59 -13.43 4.87
N SER A 232 1.94 -14.58 5.44
CA SER A 232 1.93 -14.83 6.89
C SER A 232 3.24 -14.44 7.58
N ALA A 233 4.28 -14.14 6.81
CA ALA A 233 5.56 -13.71 7.35
C ALA A 233 5.44 -12.39 8.13
N ILE A 234 6.08 -12.36 9.30
CA ILE A 234 6.23 -11.18 10.15
C ILE A 234 6.84 -10.02 9.32
N PRO A 235 6.45 -8.75 9.51
CA PRO A 235 7.18 -7.61 8.94
C PRO A 235 8.68 -7.71 9.25
N LEU A 236 9.50 -7.22 8.31
CA LEU A 236 10.93 -7.15 8.56
C LEU A 236 11.17 -6.04 9.58
N THR A 237 12.07 -6.30 10.54
CA THR A 237 12.43 -5.34 11.58
C THR A 237 13.95 -5.33 11.67
N ILE A 238 14.57 -4.17 11.48
CA ILE A 238 16.02 -3.99 11.56
C ILE A 238 16.32 -3.02 12.71
N SER A 239 16.93 -3.55 13.77
CA SER A 239 17.43 -2.74 14.89
C SER A 239 18.71 -2.02 14.47
N LEU A 240 18.73 -0.70 14.61
CA LEU A 240 19.85 0.16 14.26
C LEU A 240 20.42 0.80 15.53
N GLY A 241 21.74 0.77 15.68
CA GLY A 241 22.43 1.34 16.85
C GLY A 241 22.90 2.78 16.60
N PRO A 242 23.28 3.53 17.65
CA PRO A 242 23.91 4.84 17.50
C PRO A 242 25.27 4.70 16.80
N GLY A 243 25.63 5.73 16.02
CA GLY A 243 26.77 5.67 15.10
C GLY A 243 26.39 5.06 13.76
N TRP A 244 27.38 4.53 13.02
CA TRP A 244 27.16 3.99 11.67
C TRP A 244 26.52 2.60 11.69
N ASN A 245 25.61 2.39 10.74
CA ASN A 245 24.92 1.16 10.37
C ASN A 245 24.99 1.02 8.84
N LEU A 246 24.83 -0.19 8.32
CA LEU A 246 24.78 -0.45 6.87
C LEU A 246 23.46 -1.14 6.52
N VAL A 247 22.56 -0.43 5.83
CA VAL A 247 21.23 -0.92 5.43
C VAL A 247 21.12 -1.00 3.90
N GLY A 248 19.98 -1.42 3.40
CA GLY A 248 19.53 -1.09 2.06
C GLY A 248 18.02 -1.05 1.97
N TYR A 249 17.49 -1.01 0.75
CA TYR A 249 16.04 -0.98 0.55
C TYR A 249 15.43 -2.39 0.59
N ALA A 250 14.79 -2.74 1.72
CA ALA A 250 13.85 -3.84 1.78
C ALA A 250 12.48 -3.41 1.21
N SER A 251 11.84 -4.29 0.44
CA SER A 251 10.62 -3.96 -0.28
C SER A 251 9.76 -5.19 -0.47
N ARG A 252 8.68 -5.33 0.32
CA ARG A 252 7.74 -6.46 0.24
C ARG A 252 7.10 -6.58 -1.16
N THR A 253 6.69 -5.44 -1.71
CA THR A 253 6.03 -5.26 -3.02
C THR A 253 7.00 -5.26 -4.20
N LEU A 254 8.31 -5.10 -3.96
CA LEU A 254 9.33 -4.83 -4.98
C LEU A 254 8.98 -3.60 -5.84
N THR A 255 8.53 -2.52 -5.19
CA THR A 255 8.50 -1.18 -5.78
C THR A 255 9.95 -0.77 -6.13
N PRO A 256 10.26 -0.23 -7.33
CA PRO A 256 11.64 0.04 -7.73
C PRO A 256 12.40 1.06 -6.87
N MET A 257 11.69 2.08 -6.38
CA MET A 257 12.22 3.09 -5.47
C MET A 257 11.13 3.71 -4.60
N ILE A 258 11.48 4.29 -3.46
CA ILE A 258 10.55 5.04 -2.60
C ILE A 258 11.28 6.19 -1.86
N PRO A 259 10.65 7.34 -1.58
CA PRO A 259 11.31 8.44 -0.87
C PRO A 259 11.85 8.02 0.50
N LEU A 260 13.08 8.44 0.83
CA LEU A 260 13.76 8.03 2.07
C LEU A 260 12.93 8.34 3.33
N THR A 261 12.28 9.50 3.41
CA THR A 261 11.40 9.88 4.53
C THR A 261 10.14 9.02 4.69
N PHE A 262 9.72 8.29 3.65
CA PHE A 262 8.66 7.29 3.78
C PHE A 262 9.24 5.95 4.24
N TYR A 263 10.38 5.54 3.68
CA TYR A 263 11.01 4.25 3.99
C TYR A 263 11.40 4.07 5.46
N LEU A 264 11.83 5.16 6.11
CA LEU A 264 12.35 5.12 7.47
C LEU A 264 11.29 4.96 8.56
N GLY A 265 10.01 5.14 8.23
CA GLY A 265 8.91 5.16 9.20
C GLY A 265 8.97 6.35 10.16
N ASP A 266 7.96 6.46 11.04
CA ASP A 266 7.91 7.54 12.03
C ASP A 266 8.93 7.37 13.18
N ASP A 267 9.35 6.15 13.49
CA ASP A 267 10.29 5.85 14.59
C ASP A 267 11.71 6.38 14.36
N LEU A 268 12.12 6.58 13.10
CA LEU A 268 13.42 7.17 12.72
C LEU A 268 13.29 8.63 12.23
N LYS A 269 12.09 9.21 12.28
CA LYS A 269 11.73 10.49 11.65
C LYS A 269 12.08 11.68 12.55
N GLY A 270 13.35 12.07 12.51
CA GLY A 270 13.91 13.15 13.31
C GLY A 270 15.27 12.81 13.91
N GLU A 271 15.64 11.53 13.89
CA GLU A 271 17.01 11.08 14.16
C GLU A 271 17.95 11.51 13.02
N TRP A 272 19.20 11.84 13.37
CA TRP A 272 20.19 12.33 12.42
C TRP A 272 20.80 11.19 11.61
N LEU A 273 20.16 10.88 10.48
CA LEU A 273 20.45 9.72 9.64
C LEU A 273 21.25 10.03 8.38
N ILE A 274 22.22 9.18 8.02
CA ILE A 274 23.24 9.50 6.99
C ILE A 274 23.48 8.35 6.01
N ALA A 275 22.80 8.38 4.85
CA ALA A 275 22.95 7.49 3.69
C ALA A 275 23.92 8.03 2.64
N TYR A 276 24.32 7.25 1.63
CA TYR A 276 25.24 7.69 0.56
C TYR A 276 25.17 6.69 -0.63
N THR A 277 25.92 6.93 -1.71
CA THR A 277 26.07 6.02 -2.87
C THR A 277 27.47 5.37 -2.94
N GLU A 278 27.68 4.47 -3.92
CA GLU A 278 28.91 3.70 -4.15
C GLU A 278 30.13 4.55 -4.53
N GLY A 279 29.95 5.61 -5.34
CA GLY A 279 31.06 6.37 -5.95
C GLY A 279 31.70 7.45 -5.06
N GLY A 280 31.36 7.51 -3.77
CA GLY A 280 31.81 8.58 -2.85
C GLY A 280 31.16 9.96 -3.07
N GLU A 281 30.49 10.18 -4.20
CA GLU A 281 29.86 11.46 -4.54
C GLU A 281 28.75 11.87 -3.56
N GLN A 282 28.73 13.16 -3.20
CA GLN A 282 27.68 13.77 -2.38
C GLN A 282 26.34 13.83 -3.11
N ALA A 283 25.29 13.29 -2.49
CA ALA A 283 23.96 13.83 -2.71
C ALA A 283 23.91 15.25 -2.12
N ARG A 284 23.61 16.25 -2.95
CA ARG A 284 23.49 17.67 -2.57
C ARG A 284 22.04 18.16 -2.80
N PRO A 285 21.55 19.23 -2.12
CA PRO A 285 22.18 20.02 -1.05
C PRO A 285 21.31 20.31 0.21
N GLN A 286 21.97 20.55 1.35
CA GLN A 286 21.62 21.50 2.42
C GLN A 286 20.15 21.59 2.94
N SER A 287 19.73 20.67 3.81
CA SER A 287 18.60 20.91 4.74
C SER A 287 18.84 20.36 6.16
N THR A 288 18.07 20.83 7.15
CA THR A 288 18.18 20.49 8.59
C THR A 288 17.45 19.17 8.91
N SER A 289 17.79 18.12 8.18
CA SER A 289 17.17 16.79 8.26
C SER A 289 18.21 15.73 7.89
N PRO A 290 17.95 14.43 8.13
CA PRO A 290 18.85 13.33 7.78
C PRO A 290 19.59 13.52 6.44
N TYR A 291 20.92 13.45 6.49
CA TYR A 291 21.86 14.13 5.59
C TYR A 291 22.88 13.14 5.00
N VAL A 292 23.16 13.15 3.69
CA VAL A 292 23.59 11.92 2.97
C VAL A 292 25.04 11.98 2.40
N TRP A 293 26.03 11.29 3.03
CA TRP A 293 27.52 11.11 2.67
C TRP A 293 29.15 8.56 2.95
N ALA A 294 29.79 7.82 1.98
CA ALA A 294 30.84 6.81 2.10
C ALA A 294 32.22 7.50 2.21
N THR A 295 33.27 6.72 2.02
CA THR A 295 34.61 7.18 1.66
C THR A 295 34.60 8.02 0.38
N ASP A 296 35.38 9.09 0.22
CA ASP A 296 36.75 9.27 0.72
C ASP A 296 37.08 10.67 1.31
N GLY A 297 38.12 10.73 2.15
CA GLY A 297 38.62 11.97 2.78
C GLY A 297 38.34 12.11 4.28
N PHE A 298 39.26 12.74 5.00
CA PHE A 298 39.24 12.86 6.47
C PHE A 298 38.18 13.85 7.00
N PRO A 299 37.65 13.65 8.23
CA PRO A 299 36.58 14.47 8.78
C PRO A 299 37.04 15.87 9.19
N THR A 300 36.22 16.88 8.94
CA THR A 300 36.35 18.23 9.52
C THR A 300 35.09 18.63 10.29
N VAL A 301 35.28 19.29 11.42
CA VAL A 301 34.21 19.74 12.33
C VAL A 301 33.45 20.95 11.72
N THR A 302 32.23 21.19 12.19
CA THR A 302 31.32 22.35 11.90
C THR A 302 30.48 22.24 10.62
N GLY A 303 29.20 21.88 10.79
CA GLY A 303 28.17 21.91 9.73
C GLY A 303 27.05 22.93 10.01
N ARG A 304 26.39 23.41 8.95
CA ARG A 304 25.13 24.20 8.95
C ARG A 304 24.40 24.05 7.59
N PRO A 305 23.07 23.86 7.56
CA PRO A 305 22.30 23.82 6.29
C PRO A 305 20.98 24.64 6.29
N TYR A 306 20.49 25.07 5.11
CA TYR A 306 19.07 25.36 4.77
C TYR A 306 18.88 25.73 3.27
N SER A 307 17.70 25.46 2.70
CA SER A 307 17.18 26.01 1.42
C SER A 307 15.64 26.07 1.48
N GLU A 308 15.01 26.94 0.67
CA GLU A 308 13.55 27.20 0.70
C GLU A 308 12.71 26.37 -0.30
N ASP A 309 13.32 25.78 -1.34
CA ASP A 309 12.58 24.99 -2.34
C ASP A 309 12.35 23.55 -1.87
N THR A 310 11.08 23.13 -1.79
CA THR A 310 10.68 21.79 -1.33
C THR A 310 10.79 20.71 -2.41
N SER A 311 10.95 21.09 -3.68
CA SER A 311 11.14 20.15 -4.80
C SER A 311 12.60 19.65 -4.94
N GLU A 312 13.56 20.34 -4.31
CA GLU A 312 15.00 19.99 -4.34
C GLU A 312 15.42 19.00 -3.21
N ASN A 313 14.48 18.48 -2.41
CA ASN A 313 14.80 17.82 -1.14
C ASN A 313 14.56 16.29 -1.11
N LEU A 314 15.62 15.57 -0.69
CA LEU A 314 15.75 14.13 -0.37
C LEU A 314 15.84 13.11 -1.52
N PRO A 315 16.75 12.11 -1.42
CA PRO A 315 16.82 11.00 -2.36
C PRO A 315 15.75 9.93 -2.10
N ALA A 316 15.48 9.11 -3.11
CA ALA A 316 14.79 7.84 -2.94
C ALA A 316 15.77 6.71 -2.59
N VAL A 317 15.29 5.69 -1.88
CA VAL A 317 15.99 4.40 -1.77
C VAL A 317 15.56 3.48 -2.92
N GLU A 318 16.48 2.70 -3.48
CA GLU A 318 16.30 1.93 -4.72
C GLU A 318 16.63 0.43 -4.52
N LEU A 319 15.96 -0.45 -5.27
CA LEU A 319 16.20 -1.89 -5.19
C LEU A 319 17.65 -2.22 -5.58
N GLY A 320 18.28 -3.12 -4.82
CA GLY A 320 19.65 -3.56 -5.06
C GLY A 320 20.72 -2.68 -4.43
N LYS A 321 20.43 -1.42 -4.11
CA LYS A 321 21.38 -0.49 -3.50
C LYS A 321 21.44 -0.64 -1.99
N GLY A 322 22.66 -0.60 -1.46
CA GLY A 322 22.93 -0.41 -0.04
C GLY A 322 23.05 1.09 0.27
N TYR A 323 22.92 1.42 1.55
CA TYR A 323 23.03 2.77 2.07
C TYR A 323 23.69 2.72 3.44
N TRP A 324 24.58 3.66 3.71
CA TRP A 324 24.97 3.98 5.08
C TRP A 324 23.77 4.49 5.88
N ILE A 325 23.80 4.39 7.20
CA ILE A 325 22.93 5.15 8.11
C ILE A 325 23.76 5.46 9.36
N TYR A 326 24.15 6.71 9.59
CA TYR A 326 24.46 7.14 10.97
C TYR A 326 23.15 7.20 11.79
N LEU A 327 23.19 7.09 13.12
CA LEU A 327 22.10 7.49 14.03
C LEU A 327 22.64 8.18 15.28
N THR A 328 21.83 9.05 15.86
CA THR A 328 22.09 9.70 17.15
C THR A 328 21.64 8.86 18.35
N GLY A 329 20.47 8.21 18.27
CA GLY A 329 19.99 7.20 19.22
C GLY A 329 20.04 5.76 18.68
N GLU A 330 19.46 4.84 19.43
CA GLU A 330 18.98 3.55 18.90
C GLU A 330 17.66 3.74 18.18
N GLY A 331 17.37 2.94 17.15
CA GLY A 331 16.13 3.05 16.38
C GLY A 331 15.74 1.75 15.68
N ILE A 332 14.51 1.71 15.16
CA ILE A 332 13.96 0.52 14.50
C ILE A 332 13.45 0.91 13.11
N LEU A 333 13.96 0.23 12.09
CA LEU A 333 13.48 0.32 10.71
C LEU A 333 12.46 -0.80 10.45
N VAL A 334 11.29 -0.46 9.90
CA VAL A 334 10.20 -1.40 9.55
C VAL A 334 9.79 -1.26 8.06
N PRO A 335 10.42 -2.04 7.14
CA PRO A 335 10.18 -2.02 5.69
C PRO A 335 8.88 -2.63 5.14
#